data_AF-A0A371X3X6-F1
#
_entry.id   AF-A0A371X3X6-F1
#
_cell.length_a   1.000
_cell.length_b   1.000
_cell.length_c   1.000
_cell.angle_alpha   90.00
_cell.angle_beta   90.00
_cell.angle_gamma   90.00
#
_symmetry.space_group_name_H-M   'P 1'
#
loop_
_entity.id
_entity.type
_entity.pdbx_description
1 polymer ?
#
loop_
_entity_poly.entity_id
_entity_poly.type
_entity_poly.pdbx_seq_one_letter_code
_entity_poly.pdbx_strand_id
1 'polypeptide(L)'
;MLNPEYLPADAFDSLPHLAGPAAEIRQVLAAHFVRDCEHIVEIGGHIRPVTGYLTHTPKSVLSVDPKTPDYESFELNGKPSHVRHIAKKFQEVEYNYSPGSYGLVLLGYSLKPFGKREPLGELLFSLIDNAKVVVIEYPPELERATSQVPEIVTRPSLKQFCSFALDLHDDAIEDSPYTRRLFYVLHPAG
;
A
#
# COMPACT_ATOMS: atom_id res chain seq x y z
N MET A 1 1.40 24.64 -9.81
CA MET A 1 0.57 23.65 -10.54
C MET A 1 1.54 22.74 -11.25
N LEU A 2 1.71 21.50 -10.79
CA LEU A 2 2.53 20.50 -11.48
C LEU A 2 1.65 19.83 -12.54
N ASN A 3 2.22 19.68 -13.73
CA ASN A 3 1.57 19.20 -14.94
C ASN A 3 1.22 17.71 -14.80
N PRO A 4 -0.02 17.26 -15.06
CA PRO A 4 -0.39 15.86 -15.00
C PRO A 4 -0.02 15.17 -16.32
N GLU A 5 1.26 15.05 -16.63
CA GLU A 5 1.72 14.03 -17.58
C GLU A 5 1.96 12.74 -16.79
N TYR A 6 0.89 12.24 -16.18
CA TYR A 6 0.80 10.84 -15.80
C TYR A 6 0.73 10.06 -17.12
N LEU A 7 1.66 9.11 -17.29
CA LEU A 7 1.72 8.19 -18.43
C LEU A 7 0.29 7.72 -18.82
N PRO A 8 -0.03 7.64 -20.11
CA PRO A 8 -1.34 7.16 -20.55
C PRO A 8 -1.65 5.82 -19.88
N ALA A 9 -2.85 5.71 -19.31
CA ALA A 9 -3.34 4.57 -18.54
C ALA A 9 -3.37 3.25 -19.35
N ASP A 10 -3.03 3.32 -20.63
CA ASP A 10 -3.35 2.35 -21.66
C ASP A 10 -2.26 1.27 -21.83
N ALA A 11 -1.13 1.38 -21.12
CA ALA A 11 0.01 0.46 -21.27
C ALA A 11 0.21 -0.55 -20.12
N PHE A 12 -0.61 -0.49 -19.06
CA PHE A 12 -0.53 -1.41 -17.93
C PHE A 12 -1.86 -2.11 -17.73
N ASP A 13 -1.85 -3.42 -17.93
CA ASP A 13 -2.91 -4.40 -17.70
C ASP A 13 -3.94 -3.89 -16.68
N SER A 14 -4.98 -3.23 -17.19
CA SER A 14 -5.91 -2.47 -16.35
C SER A 14 -6.62 -3.46 -15.45
N LEU A 15 -6.54 -3.25 -14.13
CA LEU A 15 -7.36 -4.01 -13.18
C LEU A 15 -8.76 -3.39 -13.26
N PRO A 16 -9.74 -4.00 -13.94
CA PRO A 16 -10.98 -3.30 -14.30
C PRO A 16 -11.75 -2.86 -13.05
N HIS A 17 -11.68 -3.65 -11.98
CA HIS A 17 -12.25 -3.36 -10.66
C HIS A 17 -11.60 -2.21 -9.90
N LEU A 18 -10.56 -1.59 -10.47
CA LEU A 18 -9.97 -0.35 -9.96
C LEU A 18 -10.13 0.81 -10.97
N ALA A 19 -10.73 0.59 -12.15
CA ALA A 19 -10.73 1.59 -13.22
C ALA A 19 -11.52 2.87 -12.88
N GLY A 20 -12.43 2.79 -11.92
CA GLY A 20 -13.31 3.89 -11.53
C GLY A 20 -12.70 4.91 -10.55
N PRO A 21 -13.29 6.12 -10.49
CA PRO A 21 -12.84 7.18 -9.59
C PRO A 21 -12.98 6.82 -8.10
N ALA A 22 -13.94 5.96 -7.73
CA ALA A 22 -14.10 5.56 -6.33
C ALA A 22 -12.90 4.76 -5.83
N ALA A 23 -12.10 4.15 -6.72
CA ALA A 23 -10.95 3.36 -6.33
C ALA A 23 -9.82 4.17 -5.67
N GLU A 24 -9.75 5.49 -5.90
CA GLU A 24 -8.70 6.38 -5.38
C GLU A 24 -8.83 6.70 -3.89
N ILE A 25 -10.04 6.57 -3.33
CA ILE A 25 -10.28 6.85 -1.90
C ILE A 25 -9.41 5.98 -0.99
N ARG A 26 -9.02 4.79 -1.45
CA ARG A 26 -8.16 3.86 -0.72
C ARG A 26 -6.78 4.46 -0.49
N GLN A 27 -6.21 5.10 -1.52
CA GLN A 27 -4.94 5.81 -1.44
C GLN A 27 -5.05 7.05 -0.55
N VAL A 28 -6.13 7.83 -0.67
CA VAL A 28 -6.37 9.01 0.18
C VAL A 28 -6.40 8.62 1.66
N LEU A 29 -7.15 7.57 2.00
CA LEU A 29 -7.27 7.08 3.37
C LEU A 29 -5.95 6.50 3.87
N ALA A 30 -5.24 5.72 3.06
CA ALA A 30 -3.92 5.21 3.43
C ALA A 30 -2.92 6.34 3.69
N ALA A 31 -2.83 7.31 2.79
CA ALA A 31 -1.98 8.51 2.92
C ALA A 31 -2.31 9.28 4.19
N HIS A 32 -3.59 9.42 4.52
CA HIS A 32 -4.02 10.06 5.77
C HIS A 32 -3.42 9.34 6.99
N PHE A 33 -3.54 8.02 7.10
CA PHE A 33 -3.07 7.30 8.29
C PHE A 33 -1.55 7.28 8.47
N VAL A 34 -0.78 7.48 7.40
CA VAL A 34 0.69 7.52 7.45
C VAL A 34 1.27 8.95 7.42
N ARG A 35 0.44 9.98 7.56
CA ARG A 35 0.82 11.41 7.45
C ARG A 35 1.88 11.89 8.45
N ASP A 36 2.09 11.15 9.55
CA ASP A 36 3.06 11.49 10.60
C ASP A 36 4.28 10.54 10.59
N CYS A 37 4.44 9.75 9.54
CA CYS A 37 5.58 8.84 9.36
C CYS A 37 6.72 9.54 8.62
N GLU A 38 7.95 9.33 9.12
CA GLU A 38 9.18 9.89 8.53
C GLU A 38 9.52 9.22 7.20
N HIS A 39 9.23 7.93 7.09
CA HIS A 39 9.38 7.16 5.87
C HIS A 39 8.08 6.45 5.51
N ILE A 40 7.83 6.26 4.22
CA ILE A 40 6.69 5.50 3.72
C ILE A 40 7.20 4.29 2.95
N VAL A 41 6.72 3.11 3.32
CA VAL A 41 6.94 1.86 2.57
C VAL A 41 5.58 1.37 2.09
N GLU A 42 5.44 1.21 0.78
CA GLU A 42 4.26 0.65 0.15
C GLU A 42 4.64 -0.63 -0.58
N ILE A 43 3.87 -1.70 -0.35
CA ILE A 43 3.98 -2.94 -1.09
C ILE A 43 2.65 -3.17 -1.82
N GLY A 44 2.71 -3.32 -3.15
CA GLY A 44 1.51 -3.54 -3.96
C GLY A 44 0.89 -2.26 -4.53
N GLY A 45 1.68 -1.19 -4.76
CA GLY A 45 1.17 0.09 -5.26
C GLY A 45 0.58 0.05 -6.68
N HIS A 46 0.86 -1.00 -7.47
CA HIS A 46 0.44 -1.14 -8.87
C HIS A 46 0.65 0.17 -9.67
N ILE A 47 -0.32 0.59 -10.48
CA ILE A 47 -0.25 1.84 -11.27
C ILE A 47 -0.60 3.10 -10.47
N ARG A 48 -1.06 2.96 -9.22
CA ARG A 48 -1.52 4.09 -8.39
C ARG A 48 -0.95 3.98 -6.96
N PRO A 49 0.38 4.18 -6.83
CA PRO A 49 1.02 4.21 -5.53
C PRO A 49 0.49 5.38 -4.68
N VAL A 50 0.55 5.23 -3.36
CA VAL A 50 0.10 6.25 -2.40
C VAL A 50 0.87 7.58 -2.52
N THR A 51 2.02 7.58 -3.18
CA THR A 51 2.93 8.74 -3.33
C THR A 51 2.21 10.03 -3.73
N GLY A 52 1.32 9.97 -4.73
CA GLY A 52 0.59 11.16 -5.22
C GLY A 52 -0.48 11.71 -4.28
N TYR A 53 -0.80 10.97 -3.21
CA TYR A 53 -1.84 11.29 -2.24
C TYR A 53 -1.29 11.77 -0.90
N LEU A 54 0.04 11.69 -0.72
CA LEU A 54 0.71 12.17 0.48
C LEU A 54 0.63 13.69 0.56
N THR A 55 0.07 14.19 1.66
CA THR A 55 -0.08 15.63 1.91
C THR A 55 1.08 16.20 2.74
N HIS A 56 1.82 15.34 3.45
CA HIS A 56 3.05 15.71 4.14
C HIS A 56 4.28 15.46 3.26
N THR A 57 5.47 15.72 3.81
CA THR A 57 6.75 15.45 3.13
C THR A 57 7.56 14.50 4.00
N PRO A 58 7.41 13.17 3.84
CA PRO A 58 8.31 12.22 4.48
C PRO A 58 9.73 12.41 3.92
N LYS A 59 10.75 11.94 4.65
CA LYS A 59 12.13 11.93 4.17
C LYS A 59 12.32 10.96 3.01
N SER A 60 11.56 9.87 2.98
CA SER A 60 11.54 8.98 1.83
C SER A 60 10.22 8.25 1.62
N VAL A 61 9.97 7.87 0.38
CA VAL A 61 8.86 7.04 -0.06
C VAL A 61 9.44 5.91 -0.90
N LEU A 62 9.12 4.68 -0.56
CA LEU A 62 9.46 3.49 -1.31
C LEU A 62 8.17 2.74 -1.68
N SER A 63 7.85 2.65 -2.96
CA SER A 63 6.77 1.79 -3.47
C SER A 63 7.36 0.62 -4.22
N VAL A 64 6.94 -0.61 -3.89
CA VAL A 64 7.44 -1.83 -4.51
C VAL A 64 6.29 -2.66 -5.06
N ASP A 65 6.29 -2.84 -6.38
CA ASP A 65 5.35 -3.70 -7.08
C ASP A 65 5.94 -4.08 -8.45
N PRO A 66 5.88 -5.34 -8.90
CA PRO A 66 6.37 -5.74 -10.21
C PRO A 66 5.74 -4.99 -11.40
N LYS A 67 4.59 -4.35 -11.19
CA LYS A 67 3.80 -3.64 -12.21
C LYS A 67 3.87 -2.12 -12.08
N THR A 68 4.49 -1.58 -11.03
CA THR A 68 4.75 -0.13 -10.96
C THR A 68 5.96 0.18 -11.83
N PRO A 69 5.90 1.18 -12.74
CA PRO A 69 7.09 1.65 -13.45
C PRO A 69 8.19 2.10 -12.48
N ASP A 70 9.45 1.85 -12.83
CA ASP A 70 10.56 2.42 -12.08
C ASP A 70 10.50 3.96 -12.12
N TYR A 71 10.67 4.59 -10.96
CA TYR A 71 10.66 6.04 -10.80
C TYR A 71 11.58 6.44 -9.65
N GLU A 72 12.28 7.56 -9.80
CA GLU A 72 13.08 8.15 -8.73
C GLU A 72 13.01 9.68 -8.76
N SER A 73 12.87 10.29 -7.58
CA SER A 73 12.90 11.73 -7.38
C SER A 73 13.50 12.06 -6.01
N PHE A 74 14.08 13.26 -5.88
CA PHE A 74 14.59 13.81 -4.61
C PHE A 74 13.67 14.89 -4.04
N GLU A 75 12.49 15.04 -4.61
CA GLU A 75 11.48 15.99 -4.19
C GLU A 75 10.08 15.35 -4.17
N LEU A 76 9.28 15.74 -3.17
CA LEU A 76 7.84 15.51 -3.11
C LEU A 76 7.15 16.79 -2.65
N ASN A 77 6.14 17.25 -3.39
CA ASN A 77 5.37 18.46 -3.07
C ASN A 77 6.25 19.73 -2.89
N GLY A 78 7.28 19.93 -3.71
CA GLY A 78 8.14 21.11 -3.61
C GLY A 78 9.20 21.04 -2.51
N LYS A 79 9.34 19.90 -1.82
CA LYS A 79 10.19 19.75 -0.64
C LYS A 79 11.09 18.51 -0.73
N PRO A 80 12.27 18.52 -0.09
CA PRO A 80 13.20 17.38 -0.14
C PRO A 80 12.56 16.08 0.36
N SER A 81 12.58 15.05 -0.48
CA SER A 81 12.09 13.70 -0.17
C SER A 81 12.65 12.71 -1.19
N HIS A 82 13.25 11.62 -0.74
CA HIS A 82 13.71 10.56 -1.65
C HIS A 82 12.56 9.62 -2.00
N VAL A 83 11.97 9.79 -3.18
CA VAL A 83 10.87 8.97 -3.70
C VAL A 83 11.43 7.94 -4.66
N ARG A 84 11.10 6.66 -4.44
CA ARG A 84 11.45 5.55 -5.33
C ARG A 84 10.26 4.65 -5.56
N HIS A 85 9.99 4.32 -6.82
CA HIS A 85 9.14 3.20 -7.20
C HIS A 85 10.03 2.14 -7.84
N ILE A 86 9.89 0.89 -7.39
CA ILE A 86 10.74 -0.21 -7.82
C ILE A 86 9.88 -1.32 -8.40
N ALA A 87 10.12 -1.64 -9.67
CA ALA A 87 9.46 -2.69 -10.46
C ALA A 87 9.94 -4.10 -10.07
N LYS A 88 9.76 -4.49 -8.80
CA LYS A 88 10.21 -5.78 -8.25
C LYS A 88 9.17 -6.41 -7.34
N LYS A 89 9.31 -7.71 -7.07
CA LYS A 89 8.57 -8.32 -5.96
C LYS A 89 9.17 -7.81 -4.65
N PHE A 90 8.32 -7.62 -3.64
CA PHE A 90 8.77 -7.09 -2.36
C PHE A 90 9.85 -7.96 -1.70
N GLN A 91 9.83 -9.27 -1.95
CA GLN A 91 10.83 -10.20 -1.45
C GLN A 91 12.22 -10.00 -2.07
N GLU A 92 12.36 -9.26 -3.17
CA GLU A 92 13.63 -9.01 -3.87
C GLU A 92 14.28 -7.67 -3.47
N VAL A 93 13.66 -6.94 -2.56
CA VAL A 93 14.09 -5.61 -2.12
C VAL A 93 14.64 -5.68 -0.72
N GLU A 94 15.70 -4.91 -0.46
CA GLU A 94 16.24 -4.71 0.88
C GLU A 94 15.55 -3.52 1.55
N TYR A 95 15.15 -3.71 2.81
CA TYR A 95 14.49 -2.70 3.61
C TYR A 95 15.38 -2.34 4.79
N ASN A 96 15.95 -1.13 4.75
CA ASN A 96 16.91 -0.65 5.75
C ASN A 96 16.30 0.53 6.52
N TYR A 97 15.24 0.25 7.29
CA TYR A 97 14.54 1.25 8.11
C TYR A 97 14.67 0.91 9.58
N SER A 98 14.86 1.94 10.42
CA SER A 98 14.82 1.75 11.88
C SER A 98 13.41 1.39 12.34
N PRO A 99 13.25 0.53 13.37
CA PRO A 99 11.94 0.26 13.96
C PRO A 99 11.22 1.56 14.37
N GLY A 100 9.93 1.65 14.08
CA GLY A 100 9.08 2.81 14.38
C GLY A 100 9.33 4.05 13.51
N SER A 101 10.19 3.98 12.48
CA SER A 101 10.50 5.12 11.61
C SER A 101 9.60 5.25 10.38
N TYR A 102 8.89 4.18 10.00
CA TYR A 102 8.12 4.14 8.75
C TYR A 102 6.67 3.75 8.94
N GLY A 103 5.81 4.22 8.04
CA GLY A 103 4.48 3.67 7.82
C GLY A 103 4.54 2.59 6.73
N LEU A 104 3.85 1.48 6.94
CA LEU A 104 3.71 0.40 5.96
C LEU A 104 2.30 0.43 5.35
N VAL A 105 2.21 0.46 4.03
CA VAL A 105 0.95 0.50 3.28
C VAL A 105 0.82 -0.73 2.40
N LEU A 106 -0.29 -1.46 2.56
CA LEU A 106 -0.65 -2.66 1.82
C LEU A 106 -2.06 -2.49 1.23
N LEU A 107 -2.18 -1.90 0.04
CA LEU A 107 -3.46 -1.71 -0.65
C LEU A 107 -3.74 -2.84 -1.63
N GLY A 108 -5.00 -3.29 -1.72
CA GLY A 108 -5.38 -4.44 -2.52
C GLY A 108 -4.58 -5.71 -2.17
N TYR A 109 -4.33 -5.94 -0.87
CA TYR A 109 -3.44 -7.00 -0.38
C TYR A 109 -3.75 -8.33 -1.04
N SER A 110 -2.76 -8.90 -1.74
CA SER A 110 -2.94 -10.13 -2.51
C SER A 110 -1.61 -10.88 -2.71
N LEU A 111 -0.79 -10.97 -1.67
CA LEU A 111 0.57 -11.51 -1.81
C LEU A 111 0.57 -13.00 -2.22
N LYS A 112 1.55 -13.36 -3.04
CA LYS A 112 1.83 -14.74 -3.48
C LYS A 112 3.20 -15.18 -2.95
N PRO A 113 3.41 -16.49 -2.80
CA PRO A 113 4.76 -17.01 -2.62
C PRO A 113 5.69 -16.55 -3.75
N PHE A 114 6.97 -16.39 -3.44
CA PHE A 114 8.01 -16.12 -4.42
C PHE A 114 9.14 -17.14 -4.33
N GLY A 115 9.19 -18.05 -5.30
CA GLY A 115 10.11 -19.18 -5.23
C GLY A 115 9.83 -20.02 -3.98
N LYS A 116 10.81 -20.13 -3.08
CA LYS A 116 10.69 -20.80 -1.78
C LYS A 116 10.25 -19.88 -0.63
N ARG A 117 10.03 -18.59 -0.90
CA ARG A 117 9.66 -17.62 0.13
C ARG A 117 8.15 -17.54 0.28
N GLU A 118 7.68 -17.74 1.51
CA GLU A 118 6.27 -17.62 1.87
C GLU A 118 5.76 -16.17 1.70
N PRO A 119 4.47 -15.97 1.36
CA PRO A 119 3.86 -14.64 1.29
C PRO A 119 3.81 -13.97 2.68
N LEU A 120 3.45 -14.74 3.70
CA LEU A 120 3.50 -14.38 5.13
C LEU A 120 4.79 -14.95 5.76
N GLY A 121 5.94 -14.51 5.26
CA GLY A 121 7.24 -14.92 5.78
C GLY A 121 7.79 -13.96 6.84
N GLU A 122 8.94 -14.34 7.42
CA GLU A 122 9.69 -13.52 8.38
C GLU A 122 9.94 -12.09 7.87
N LEU A 123 10.19 -11.91 6.57
CA LEU A 123 10.39 -10.59 5.98
C LEU A 123 9.16 -9.68 6.13
N LEU A 124 7.98 -10.17 5.73
CA LEU A 124 6.75 -9.37 5.82
C LEU A 124 6.39 -9.10 7.28
N PHE A 125 6.49 -10.11 8.14
CA PHE A 125 6.22 -9.94 9.56
C PHE A 125 7.20 -8.99 10.24
N SER A 126 8.49 -9.03 9.88
CA SER A 126 9.48 -8.06 10.37
C SER A 126 9.11 -6.64 9.93
N LEU A 127 8.67 -6.44 8.68
CA LEU A 127 8.20 -5.13 8.23
C LEU A 127 6.96 -4.64 8.99
N ILE A 128 6.02 -5.55 9.25
CA ILE A 128 4.80 -5.24 9.99
C ILE A 128 5.11 -4.89 11.46
N ASP A 129 5.89 -5.72 12.14
CA ASP A 129 6.19 -5.57 13.57
C ASP A 129 7.04 -4.34 13.88
N ASN A 130 7.85 -3.89 12.92
CA ASN A 130 8.73 -2.75 13.08
C ASN A 130 8.15 -1.45 12.50
N ALA A 131 6.97 -1.47 11.89
CA ALA A 131 6.33 -0.25 11.38
C ALA A 131 5.73 0.59 12.52
N LYS A 132 5.74 1.91 12.35
CA LYS A 132 5.04 2.86 13.24
C LYS A 132 3.52 2.74 13.10
N VAL A 133 3.07 2.53 11.87
CA VAL A 133 1.67 2.37 11.46
C VAL A 133 1.65 1.35 10.33
N VAL A 134 0.71 0.42 10.36
CA VAL A 134 0.43 -0.49 9.25
C VAL A 134 -0.98 -0.22 8.75
N VAL A 135 -1.12 0.02 7.45
CA VAL A 135 -2.38 0.18 6.75
C VAL A 135 -2.58 -1.00 5.82
N ILE A 136 -3.69 -1.71 5.97
CA ILE A 136 -4.04 -2.86 5.14
C ILE A 136 -5.42 -2.65 4.55
N GLU A 137 -5.55 -2.89 3.26
CA GLU A 137 -6.81 -2.86 2.54
C GLU A 137 -6.92 -4.05 1.60
N TYR A 138 -8.10 -4.68 1.56
CA TYR A 138 -8.39 -5.75 0.60
C TYR A 138 -9.89 -5.93 0.35
N PRO A 139 -10.30 -6.46 -0.82
CA PRO A 139 -11.64 -7.00 -1.01
C PRO A 139 -11.85 -8.30 -0.23
N PRO A 140 -12.92 -8.44 0.58
CA PRO A 140 -13.19 -9.69 1.30
C PRO A 140 -13.46 -10.89 0.37
N GLU A 141 -13.86 -10.65 -0.88
CA GLU A 141 -14.06 -11.66 -1.92
C GLU A 141 -12.74 -12.25 -2.45
N LEU A 142 -11.60 -11.66 -2.09
CA LEU A 142 -10.28 -12.17 -2.45
C LEU A 142 -9.80 -13.19 -1.41
N GLU A 143 -10.02 -14.47 -1.71
CA GLU A 143 -9.69 -15.62 -0.83
C GLU A 143 -8.28 -15.57 -0.23
N ARG A 144 -7.29 -15.18 -1.04
CA ARG A 144 -5.89 -15.07 -0.59
C ARG A 144 -5.71 -14.02 0.49
N ALA A 145 -6.40 -12.89 0.38
CA ALA A 145 -6.33 -11.85 1.41
C ALA A 145 -7.09 -12.30 2.66
N THR A 146 -8.29 -12.83 2.48
CA THR A 146 -9.17 -13.28 3.57
C THR A 146 -8.56 -14.41 4.40
N SER A 147 -7.72 -15.27 3.81
CA SER A 147 -6.98 -16.30 4.55
C SER A 147 -5.71 -15.80 5.24
N GLN A 148 -5.16 -14.64 4.83
CA GLN A 148 -3.84 -14.17 5.27
C GLN A 148 -3.90 -12.97 6.22
N VAL A 149 -4.81 -12.02 5.98
CA VAL A 149 -4.91 -10.79 6.80
C VAL A 149 -5.28 -11.07 8.26
N PRO A 150 -6.10 -12.07 8.62
CA PRO A 150 -6.32 -12.41 10.03
C PRO A 150 -5.02 -12.67 10.80
N GLU A 151 -4.06 -13.40 10.20
CA GLU A 151 -2.75 -13.68 10.80
C GLU A 151 -1.91 -12.42 11.04
N ILE A 152 -2.20 -11.33 10.33
CA ILE A 152 -1.55 -10.03 10.53
C ILE A 152 -2.27 -9.22 11.62
N VAL A 153 -3.60 -9.13 11.53
CA VAL A 153 -4.41 -8.29 12.44
C VAL A 153 -4.40 -8.83 13.87
N THR A 154 -4.25 -10.15 14.06
CA THR A 154 -4.22 -10.77 15.39
C THR A 154 -2.81 -10.90 15.97
N ARG A 155 -1.78 -10.30 15.35
CA ARG A 155 -0.41 -10.38 15.85
C ARG A 155 -0.29 -9.73 17.24
N PRO A 156 0.36 -10.38 18.23
CA PRO A 156 0.52 -9.81 19.58
C PRO A 156 1.34 -8.52 19.65
N SER A 157 2.22 -8.29 18.68
CA SER A 157 3.02 -7.06 18.52
C SER A 157 2.19 -5.85 18.10
N LEU A 158 0.96 -6.06 17.66
CA LEU A 158 0.09 -5.03 17.10
C LEU A 158 -1.17 -4.84 17.94
N LYS A 159 -1.74 -3.64 17.84
CA LYS A 159 -3.10 -3.34 18.27
C LYS A 159 -3.84 -2.69 17.11
N GLN A 160 -5.09 -3.07 16.93
CA GLN A 160 -5.96 -2.40 15.98
C GLN A 160 -6.28 -0.99 16.49
N PHE A 161 -5.85 0.03 15.73
CA PHE A 161 -6.21 1.42 15.99
C PHE A 161 -7.64 1.71 15.53
N CYS A 162 -7.95 1.31 14.30
CA CYS A 162 -9.31 1.30 13.78
C CYS A 162 -9.46 0.29 12.64
N SER A 163 -10.71 -0.06 12.33
CA SER A 163 -11.09 -0.78 11.12
C SER A 163 -12.43 -0.28 10.63
N PHE A 164 -12.63 -0.36 9.32
CA PHE A 164 -13.88 0.03 8.67
C PHE A 164 -14.01 -0.66 7.32
N ALA A 165 -15.21 -0.66 6.77
CA ALA A 165 -15.48 -1.12 5.41
C ALA A 165 -15.80 0.07 4.51
N LEU A 166 -15.43 -0.04 3.23
CA LEU A 166 -15.81 0.89 2.17
C LEU A 166 -16.60 0.11 1.13
N ASP A 167 -17.77 0.59 0.76
CA ASP A 167 -18.52 0.08 -0.38
C ASP A 167 -18.32 1.08 -1.53
N LEU A 168 -17.52 0.70 -2.53
CA LEU A 168 -17.12 1.55 -3.65
C LEU A 168 -18.06 1.34 -4.83
N HIS A 169 -18.76 2.39 -5.23
CA HIS A 169 -19.69 2.35 -6.35
C HIS A 169 -19.37 3.46 -7.35
N ASP A 170 -19.15 3.06 -8.60
CA ASP A 170 -19.13 3.93 -9.76
C ASP A 170 -19.41 3.10 -11.03
N ASP A 171 -19.74 3.77 -12.12
CA ASP A 171 -20.13 3.14 -13.39
C ASP A 171 -19.07 2.19 -13.96
N ALA A 172 -17.78 2.37 -13.62
CA ALA A 172 -16.69 1.57 -14.15
C ALA A 172 -16.50 0.23 -13.40
N ILE A 173 -17.02 0.11 -12.17
CA ILE A 173 -16.83 -1.07 -11.31
C ILE A 173 -18.15 -1.66 -10.79
N GLU A 174 -19.31 -1.21 -11.29
CA GLU A 174 -20.64 -1.58 -10.80
C GLU A 174 -20.85 -3.10 -10.66
N ASP A 175 -20.38 -3.88 -11.64
CA ASP A 175 -20.51 -5.35 -11.66
C ASP A 175 -19.33 -6.08 -10.98
N SER A 176 -18.40 -5.37 -10.37
CA SER A 176 -17.24 -6.00 -9.76
C SER A 176 -17.60 -6.69 -8.44
N PRO A 177 -17.18 -7.95 -8.21
CA PRO A 177 -17.28 -8.57 -6.88
C PRO A 177 -16.35 -7.89 -5.88
N TYR A 178 -15.49 -6.97 -6.32
CA TYR A 178 -14.49 -6.30 -5.51
C TYR A 178 -14.92 -4.85 -5.28
N THR A 179 -16.18 -4.54 -5.03
CA THR A 179 -16.62 -3.17 -4.68
C THR A 179 -16.47 -2.90 -3.19
N ARG A 180 -16.69 -3.91 -2.36
CA ARG A 180 -16.45 -3.84 -0.91
C ARG A 180 -14.96 -3.96 -0.59
N ARG A 181 -14.45 -3.08 0.28
CA ARG A 181 -13.09 -3.11 0.84
C ARG A 181 -13.15 -3.20 2.35
N LEU A 182 -12.32 -4.05 2.94
CA LEU A 182 -12.02 -4.01 4.36
C LEU A 182 -10.72 -3.27 4.58
N PHE A 183 -10.73 -2.34 5.54
CA PHE A 183 -9.61 -1.47 5.84
C PHE A 183 -9.21 -1.64 7.31
N TYR A 184 -7.92 -1.85 7.57
CA TYR A 184 -7.35 -2.00 8.91
C TYR A 184 -6.21 -1.01 9.09
N VAL A 185 -6.19 -0.33 10.23
CA VAL A 185 -5.08 0.49 10.68
C VAL A 185 -4.58 -0.08 11.99
N LEU A 186 -3.31 -0.49 12.01
CA LEU A 186 -2.67 -1.14 13.13
C LEU A 186 -1.51 -0.28 13.63
N HIS A 187 -1.36 -0.23 14.96
CA HIS A 187 -0.23 0.40 15.64
C HIS A 187 0.54 -0.66 16.45
N PRO A 188 1.80 -0.41 16.82
CA PRO A 188 2.50 -1.22 17.82
C PRO A 188 1.70 -1.32 19.13
N ALA A 189 1.68 -2.51 19.74
CA ALA A 189 0.93 -2.77 20.97
C ALA A 189 1.51 -2.04 22.19
N GLY A 190 2.84 -1.92 22.28
CA GLY A 190 3.58 -1.24 23.35
C GLY A 190 5.09 -1.35 23.16
#